data_AF-A0A4Q5WSI1-F1
#
_entry.id   AF-A0A4Q5WSI1-F1
#
_cell.length_a   1.000
_cell.length_b   1.000
_cell.length_c   1.000
_cell.angle_alpha   90.00
_cell.angle_beta   90.00
_cell.angle_gamma   90.00
#
_symmetry.space_group_name_H-M   'P 1'
#
loop_
_entity.id
_entity.type
_entity.pdbx_description
1 polymer ?
#
loop_
_entity_poly.entity_id
_entity_poly.type
_entity_poly.pdbx_seq_one_letter_code
_entity_poly.pdbx_strand_id
1 'polypeptide(L)'
;ENEANEKMKPYVEGLRTATTQLKEATMWLMQNGMSNFDNAGASSHDYLQLFGLTSFALMWAKMAKAALAKEGSGDRFYADKLATARYFFDRVLPDATSHLAKVKTGATPVMALPADAF
;
A
#
# COMPACT_ATOMS: atom_id res chain seq x y z
N GLU A 1 16.16 -0.39 10.95
CA GLU A 1 16.64 -1.72 11.39
C GLU A 1 17.21 -2.57 10.25
N ASN A 2 16.48 -2.85 9.16
CA ASN A 2 16.98 -3.75 8.10
C ASN A 2 17.60 -3.03 6.88
N GLU A 3 17.82 -1.71 6.95
CA GLU A 3 18.31 -0.89 5.84
C GLU A 3 19.73 -1.27 5.38
N ALA A 4 20.55 -1.80 6.29
CA ALA A 4 21.91 -2.24 5.98
C ALA A 4 21.98 -3.65 5.35
N ASN A 5 20.86 -4.37 5.25
CA ASN A 5 20.80 -5.68 4.59
C ASN A 5 20.39 -5.49 3.12
N GLU A 6 21.35 -5.61 2.21
CA GLU A 6 21.15 -5.45 0.76
C GLU A 6 20.02 -6.33 0.20
N LYS A 7 19.86 -7.57 0.68
CA LYS A 7 18.79 -8.47 0.23
C LYS A 7 17.40 -8.05 0.73
N MET A 8 17.34 -7.24 1.79
CA MET A 8 16.10 -6.68 2.32
C MET A 8 15.71 -5.34 1.68
N LYS A 9 16.65 -4.68 1.00
CA LYS A 9 16.49 -3.33 0.46
C LYS A 9 15.23 -3.14 -0.38
N PRO A 10 14.89 -4.03 -1.35
CA PRO A 10 13.67 -3.85 -2.15
C PRO A 10 12.37 -3.85 -1.32
N TYR A 11 12.31 -4.68 -0.27
CA TYR A 11 11.14 -4.77 0.60
C TYR A 11 11.03 -3.56 1.53
N VAL A 12 12.17 -3.08 2.03
CA VAL A 12 12.23 -1.88 2.88
C VAL A 12 11.84 -0.64 2.10
N GLU A 13 12.34 -0.48 0.87
CA GLU A 13 12.01 0.63 -0.01
C GLU A 13 10.53 0.63 -0.41
N GLY A 14 9.99 -0.52 -0.85
CA GLY A 14 8.58 -0.63 -1.19
C GLY A 14 7.66 -0.33 0.00
N LEU A 15 7.98 -0.85 1.19
CA LEU A 15 7.22 -0.57 2.40
C LEU A 15 7.30 0.91 2.80
N ARG A 16 8.48 1.53 2.68
CA ARG A 16 8.66 2.97 2.95
C ARG A 16 7.76 3.79 2.02
N THR A 17 7.79 3.50 0.72
CA THR A 17 6.96 4.19 -0.26
C THR A 17 5.47 4.05 0.06
N ALA A 18 4.98 2.82 0.29
CA ALA A 18 3.58 2.60 0.65
C ALA A 18 3.18 3.30 1.95
N THR A 19 4.06 3.30 2.96
CA THR A 19 3.84 4.02 4.23
C THR A 19 3.76 5.53 4.03
N THR A 20 4.62 6.10 3.18
CA THR A 20 4.57 7.53 2.83
C THR A 20 3.26 7.86 2.12
N GLN A 21 2.84 7.03 1.16
CA GLN A 21 1.57 7.19 0.46
C GLN A 21 0.37 7.12 1.41
N LEU A 22 0.36 6.17 2.34
CA LEU A 22 -0.69 6.08 3.35
C LEU A 22 -0.75 7.33 4.23
N LYS A 23 0.41 7.85 4.69
CA LYS A 23 0.46 9.11 5.45
C LYS A 23 -0.09 10.28 4.65
N GLU A 24 0.25 10.38 3.37
CA GLU A 24 -0.29 11.41 2.49
C GLU A 24 -1.81 11.31 2.37
N ALA A 25 -2.37 10.11 2.19
CA ALA A 25 -3.80 9.90 2.14
C ALA A 25 -4.49 10.29 3.46
N THR A 26 -3.92 9.91 4.61
CA THR A 26 -4.43 10.28 5.93
C THR A 26 -4.43 11.80 6.13
N MET A 27 -3.34 12.48 5.77
CA MET A 27 -3.25 13.94 5.86
C MET A 27 -4.25 14.63 4.93
N TRP A 28 -4.43 14.12 3.71
CA TRP A 28 -5.43 14.65 2.78
C TRP A 28 -6.84 14.54 3.35
N LEU A 29 -7.20 13.38 3.92
CA LEU A 29 -8.50 13.18 4.57
C LEU A 29 -8.71 14.10 5.77
N MET A 30 -7.69 14.29 6.61
CA MET A 30 -7.77 15.23 7.74
C MET A 30 -8.03 16.66 7.27
N GLN A 31 -7.40 17.09 6.17
CA GLN A 31 -7.53 18.45 5.64
C GLN A 31 -8.85 18.68 4.91
N ASN A 32 -9.34 17.69 4.14
CA ASN A 32 -10.46 17.88 3.21
C ASN A 32 -11.75 17.17 3.62
N GLY A 33 -11.66 16.13 4.44
CA GLY A 33 -12.81 15.34 4.91
C GLY A 33 -13.57 15.98 6.06
N MET A 34 -12.87 16.74 6.92
CA MET A 34 -13.50 17.45 8.04
C MET A 34 -14.27 18.70 7.58
N SER A 35 -13.87 19.29 6.45
CA SER A 35 -14.54 20.45 5.85
C SER A 35 -15.69 20.05 4.90
N ASN A 36 -15.59 18.88 4.26
CA ASN A 36 -16.66 18.29 3.46
C ASN A 36 -16.70 16.77 3.66
N PHE A 37 -17.75 16.28 4.31
CA PHE A 37 -17.93 14.86 4.60
C PHE A 37 -18.07 13.98 3.35
N ASP A 38 -18.51 14.53 2.21
CA ASP A 38 -18.55 13.79 0.96
C ASP A 38 -17.15 13.35 0.51
N ASN A 39 -16.12 14.15 0.79
CA ASN A 39 -14.73 13.75 0.51
C ASN A 39 -14.32 12.54 1.33
N ALA A 40 -14.72 12.48 2.60
CA ALA A 40 -14.45 11.32 3.44
C ALA A 40 -15.21 10.09 2.96
N GLY A 41 -16.48 10.25 2.57
CA GLY A 41 -17.30 9.18 2.00
C GLY A 41 -16.73 8.63 0.70
N ALA A 42 -16.47 9.50 -0.27
CA ALA A 42 -15.96 9.16 -1.59
C ALA A 42 -14.59 8.48 -1.55
N SER A 43 -13.70 8.90 -0.65
CA SER A 43 -12.33 8.38 -0.57
C SER A 43 -12.16 7.17 0.37
N SER A 44 -13.21 6.77 1.10
CA SER A 44 -13.13 5.73 2.14
C SER A 44 -12.64 4.37 1.64
N HIS A 45 -13.13 3.93 0.48
CA HIS A 45 -12.77 2.64 -0.09
C HIS A 45 -11.30 2.59 -0.52
N ASP A 46 -10.84 3.59 -1.27
CA ASP A 46 -9.46 3.66 -1.73
C ASP A 46 -8.48 3.83 -0.56
N TYR A 47 -8.87 4.58 0.47
CA TYR A 47 -8.08 4.66 1.70
C TYR A 47 -7.93 3.30 2.39
N LEU A 48 -9.02 2.53 2.51
CA LEU A 48 -9.00 1.19 3.10
C LEU A 48 -8.09 0.24 2.31
N GLN A 49 -8.15 0.28 0.97
CA GLN A 49 -7.29 -0.54 0.11
C GLN A 49 -5.80 -0.17 0.28
N LEU A 50 -5.48 1.13 0.27
CA LEU A 50 -4.13 1.62 0.51
C LEU A 50 -3.59 1.18 1.88
N PHE A 51 -4.42 1.25 2.91
CA PHE A 51 -4.07 0.75 4.25
C PHE A 51 -3.78 -0.76 4.24
N GLY A 52 -4.64 -1.54 3.59
CA GLY A 52 -4.49 -2.99 3.45
C GLY A 52 -3.20 -3.36 2.72
N LEU A 53 -2.92 -2.74 1.58
CA LEU A 53 -1.69 -2.94 0.80
C LEU A 53 -0.43 -2.62 1.61
N THR A 54 -0.44 -1.51 2.34
CA THR A 54 0.67 -1.12 3.23
C THR A 54 0.86 -2.16 4.35
N SER A 55 -0.23 -2.66 4.93
CA SER A 55 -0.18 -3.70 5.97
C SER A 55 0.37 -5.02 5.44
N PHE A 56 -0.04 -5.43 4.23
CA PHE A 56 0.51 -6.61 3.57
C PHE A 56 1.98 -6.44 3.19
N ALA A 57 2.41 -5.26 2.72
CA ALA A 57 3.82 -4.97 2.48
C ALA A 57 4.66 -5.18 3.75
N LEU A 58 4.16 -4.75 4.91
CA LEU A 58 4.83 -4.98 6.19
C LEU A 58 4.96 -6.49 6.49
N MET A 59 3.88 -7.25 6.32
CA MET A 59 3.90 -8.70 6.56
C MET A 59 4.83 -9.44 5.59
N TRP A 60 4.82 -9.08 4.30
CA TRP A 60 5.74 -9.66 3.32
C TRP A 60 7.19 -9.31 3.61
N ALA A 61 7.50 -8.08 4.03
CA ALA A 61 8.86 -7.71 4.45
C ALA A 61 9.32 -8.54 5.66
N LYS A 62 8.43 -8.78 6.65
CA LYS A 62 8.74 -9.64 7.81
C LYS A 62 8.99 -11.09 7.39
N MET A 63 8.16 -11.64 6.50
CA MET A 63 8.35 -13.00 5.98
C MET A 63 9.61 -13.13 5.13
N ALA A 64 9.94 -12.13 4.30
CA ALA A 64 11.16 -12.11 3.51
C ALA A 64 12.40 -12.11 4.41
N LYS A 65 12.40 -11.31 5.48
CA LYS A 65 13.49 -11.33 6.48
C LYS A 65 13.66 -12.73 7.09
N ALA A 66 12.55 -13.37 7.49
CA ALA A 66 12.59 -14.71 8.08
C ALA A 66 13.08 -15.77 7.06
N ALA A 67 12.67 -15.68 5.80
CA ALA A 67 13.10 -16.59 4.74
C ALA A 67 14.58 -16.42 4.38
N LEU A 68 15.08 -15.17 4.31
CA LEU A 68 16.50 -14.89 4.09
C LEU A 68 17.39 -15.44 5.21
N ALA A 69 16.91 -15.43 6.46
CA ALA A 69 17.65 -16.04 7.58
C ALA A 69 17.75 -17.58 7.49
N LYS A 70 17.00 -18.21 6.57
CA LYS A 70 16.99 -19.66 6.31
C LYS A 70 17.56 -20.00 4.93
N GLU A 71 18.18 -19.03 4.26
CA GLU A 71 18.87 -19.25 3.01
C GLU A 71 19.98 -20.29 3.18
N GLY A 72 20.10 -21.23 2.24
CA GLY A 72 21.05 -22.35 2.33
C GLY A 72 20.57 -23.56 3.14
N SER A 73 19.36 -23.54 3.72
CA SER A 73 18.78 -24.69 4.42
C SER A 73 18.44 -25.89 3.51
N GLY A 74 18.38 -25.69 2.19
CA GLY A 74 17.92 -26.69 1.23
C GLY A 74 16.39 -26.82 1.14
N ASP A 75 15.65 -26.11 2.00
CA ASP A 75 14.18 -26.11 1.97
C ASP A 75 13.64 -25.13 0.92
N ARG A 76 12.94 -25.68 -0.07
CA ARG A 76 12.32 -24.93 -1.17
C ARG A 76 11.28 -23.91 -0.69
N PHE A 77 10.63 -24.14 0.45
CA PHE A 77 9.60 -23.26 1.00
C PHE A 77 10.08 -21.80 1.13
N TYR A 78 11.32 -21.58 1.58
CA TYR A 78 11.85 -20.23 1.77
C TYR A 78 12.17 -19.53 0.44
N ALA A 79 12.64 -20.27 -0.56
CA ALA A 79 12.85 -19.74 -1.91
C ALA A 79 11.50 -19.33 -2.55
N ASP A 80 10.48 -20.18 -2.44
CA ASP A 80 9.13 -19.90 -2.96
C ASP A 80 8.49 -18.70 -2.23
N LYS A 81 8.72 -18.54 -0.92
CA LYS A 81 8.28 -17.36 -0.15
C LYS A 81 8.91 -16.06 -0.65
N LEU A 82 10.21 -16.06 -0.94
CA LEU A 82 10.89 -14.88 -1.47
C LEU A 82 10.41 -14.52 -2.88
N ALA A 83 10.20 -15.52 -3.74
CA ALA A 83 9.61 -15.32 -5.06
C ALA A 83 8.22 -14.69 -4.98
N THR A 84 7.37 -15.19 -4.05
CA THR A 84 6.03 -14.65 -3.84
C THR A 84 6.06 -13.23 -3.28
N ALA A 85 6.97 -12.95 -2.33
CA ALA A 85 7.15 -11.60 -1.80
C ALA A 85 7.54 -10.64 -2.93
N ARG A 86 8.47 -11.03 -3.79
CA ARG A 86 8.88 -10.22 -4.93
C ARG A 86 7.71 -9.92 -5.88
N TYR A 87 6.89 -10.92 -6.20
CA TYR A 87 5.68 -10.73 -6.99
C TYR A 87 4.74 -9.69 -6.37
N PHE A 88 4.47 -9.79 -5.06
CA PHE A 88 3.61 -8.82 -4.38
C PHE A 88 4.15 -7.39 -4.50
N PHE A 89 5.44 -7.19 -4.22
CA PHE A 89 6.07 -5.87 -4.27
C PHE A 89 6.12 -5.28 -5.68
N ASP A 90 6.33 -6.10 -6.71
CA ASP A 90 6.47 -5.63 -8.08
C ASP A 90 5.13 -5.49 -8.82
N ARG A 91 4.13 -6.32 -8.49
CA ARG A 91 2.88 -6.43 -9.27
C ARG A 91 1.64 -5.97 -8.54
N VAL A 92 1.62 -6.01 -7.21
CA VAL A 92 0.42 -5.70 -6.41
C VAL A 92 0.60 -4.38 -5.65
N LEU A 93 1.74 -4.19 -4.99
CA LEU A 93 1.99 -2.98 -4.21
C LEU A 93 1.88 -1.67 -5.00
N PRO A 94 2.21 -1.60 -6.32
CA PRO A 94 2.00 -0.37 -7.10
C PRO A 94 0.56 0.15 -7.11
N ASP A 95 -0.44 -0.71 -6.87
CA ASP A 95 -1.85 -0.30 -6.74
C ASP A 95 -2.06 0.73 -5.62
N ALA A 96 -1.19 0.76 -4.61
CA ALA A 96 -1.17 1.79 -3.56
C ALA A 96 -1.09 3.22 -4.14
N THR A 97 -0.32 3.38 -5.24
CA THR A 97 -0.19 4.67 -5.93
C THR A 97 -1.50 5.08 -6.60
N SER A 98 -2.19 4.12 -7.22
CA SER A 98 -3.50 4.33 -7.85
C SER A 98 -4.56 4.71 -6.80
N HIS A 99 -4.61 3.98 -5.67
CA HIS A 99 -5.51 4.31 -4.57
C HIS A 99 -5.24 5.68 -3.97
N LEU A 100 -3.97 6.07 -3.78
CA LEU A 100 -3.64 7.43 -3.33
C LEU A 100 -4.15 8.50 -4.31
N ALA A 101 -3.97 8.28 -5.62
CA ALA A 101 -4.46 9.22 -6.63
C ALA A 101 -5.97 9.40 -6.57
N LYS A 102 -6.73 8.30 -6.39
CA LYS A 102 -8.19 8.33 -6.22
C LYS A 102 -8.61 9.01 -4.91
N VAL A 103 -7.93 8.73 -3.79
CA VAL A 103 -8.20 9.44 -2.51
C VAL A 103 -8.10 10.95 -2.70
N LYS A 104 -7.07 11.41 -3.43
CA LYS A 104 -6.80 12.84 -3.66
C LYS A 104 -7.80 13.52 -4.60
N THR A 105 -8.64 12.79 -5.34
CA THR A 105 -9.69 13.41 -6.18
C THR A 105 -10.88 13.88 -5.36
N GLY A 106 -11.10 13.28 -4.18
CA GLY A 106 -12.24 13.58 -3.33
C GLY A 106 -13.58 13.31 -3.99
N ALA A 107 -14.60 14.04 -3.52
CA ALA A 107 -15.98 13.90 -3.96
C ALA A 107 -16.26 14.51 -5.33
N THR A 108 -15.43 15.44 -5.81
CA THR A 108 -15.69 16.23 -7.03
C THR A 108 -16.11 15.38 -8.24
N PRO A 109 -15.37 14.33 -8.66
CA PRO A 109 -15.78 13.55 -9.83
C PRO A 109 -17.01 12.68 -9.59
N VAL A 110 -17.28 12.24 -8.36
CA VAL A 110 -18.42 11.35 -8.05
C VAL A 110 -19.71 12.13 -7.78
N MET A 111 -19.61 13.39 -7.33
CA MET A 111 -20.75 14.28 -7.06
C MET A 111 -21.00 15.29 -8.19
N ALA A 112 -20.28 15.20 -9.32
CA ALA A 112 -20.41 16.13 -10.43
C ALA A 112 -21.72 15.97 -11.22
N LEU A 113 -22.26 14.74 -11.27
CA LEU A 113 -23.50 14.45 -11.99
C LEU A 113 -24.70 14.54 -11.03
N PRO A 114 -25.79 15.21 -11.44
CA PRO A 114 -27.02 15.17 -10.67
C PRO A 114 -27.63 13.77 -10.70
N ALA A 115 -28.41 13.44 -9.67
CA ALA A 115 -28.93 12.08 -9.47
C ALA A 115 -29.87 11.61 -10.61
N ASP A 116 -30.53 12.53 -11.31
CA ASP A 116 -31.42 12.25 -12.45
C ASP A 116 -30.69 11.94 -13.76
N ALA A 117 -29.36 11.99 -13.76
CA ALA A 117 -28.51 11.64 -14.91
C ALA A 117 -27.98 10.18 -14.89
N PHE A 118 -28.42 9.33 -13.94
CA PHE A 118 -27.99 7.94 -13.76
C PHE A 118 -29.08 6.91 -14.10
#